data_AF-A0A358KLD4-F1
#
_entry.id   AF-A0A358KLD4-F1
#
_cell.length_a   1.000
_cell.length_b   1.000
_cell.length_c   1.000
_cell.angle_alpha   90.00
_cell.angle_beta   90.00
_cell.angle_gamma   90.00
#
_symmetry.space_group_name_H-M   'P 1'
#
loop_
_entity.id
_entity.type
_entity.pdbx_description
1 polymer ?
#
loop_
_entity_poly.entity_id
_entity_poly.type
_entity_poly.pdbx_seq_one_letter_code
_entity_poly.pdbx_strand_id
1 'polypeptide(L)'
;LALAFDEVGVDVLELGVPFSDPLADGLVNQLAAQRGLDAGTTPGGVLETVARIRETSQIPIVLYVYFNILHKRGLAEFVSDAAAAGVDGLLVLDLPPEESENYESLMADAGICPILLVAPTTPPDRVALIVKRGKGFIYYVSREGV
;
A
#
# COMPACT_ATOMS: atom_id res chain seq x y z
N LEU A 1 10.17 -15.17 -4.47
CA LEU A 1 9.06 -15.32 -3.50
C LEU A 1 7.72 -14.96 -4.14
N ALA A 2 7.53 -13.75 -4.68
CA ALA A 2 6.26 -13.37 -5.34
C ALA A 2 5.75 -14.40 -6.38
N LEU A 3 6.61 -14.84 -7.32
CA LEU A 3 6.22 -15.86 -8.30
C LEU A 3 5.85 -17.21 -7.67
N ALA A 4 6.55 -17.61 -6.60
CA ALA A 4 6.22 -18.83 -5.89
C ALA A 4 4.90 -18.70 -5.11
N PHE A 5 4.54 -17.49 -4.64
CA PHE A 5 3.24 -17.23 -4.02
C PHE A 5 2.10 -17.33 -5.04
N ASP A 6 2.31 -16.83 -6.25
CA ASP A 6 1.36 -17.00 -7.35
C ASP A 6 1.14 -18.48 -7.68
N GLU A 7 2.23 -19.25 -7.80
CA GLU A 7 2.16 -20.70 -8.08
C GLU A 7 1.41 -21.51 -7.01
N VAL A 8 1.44 -21.09 -5.74
CA VAL A 8 0.72 -21.77 -4.65
C VAL A 8 -0.68 -21.21 -4.39
N GLY A 9 -1.16 -20.29 -5.24
CA GLY A 9 -2.53 -19.79 -5.23
C GLY A 9 -2.80 -18.65 -4.24
N VAL A 10 -1.82 -17.77 -3.99
CA VAL A 10 -2.09 -16.52 -3.26
C VAL A 10 -2.90 -15.58 -4.15
N ASP A 11 -4.05 -15.11 -3.64
CA ASP A 11 -4.97 -14.25 -4.42
C ASP A 11 -4.48 -12.80 -4.57
N VAL A 12 -3.79 -12.26 -3.56
CA VAL A 12 -3.28 -10.89 -3.53
C VAL A 12 -1.96 -10.85 -2.77
N LEU A 13 -0.95 -10.17 -3.33
CA LEU A 13 0.33 -9.92 -2.68
C LEU A 13 0.38 -8.50 -2.12
N GLU A 14 0.49 -8.39 -0.80
CA GLU A 14 0.85 -7.13 -0.15
C GLU A 14 2.38 -7.02 -0.07
N LEU A 15 2.91 -5.92 -0.62
CA LEU A 15 4.34 -5.65 -0.65
C LEU A 15 4.66 -4.37 0.14
N GLY A 16 5.36 -4.53 1.26
CA GLY A 16 5.78 -3.42 2.11
C GLY A 16 6.89 -2.58 1.48
N VAL A 17 6.71 -1.26 1.48
CA VAL A 17 7.76 -0.29 1.14
C VAL A 17 8.49 0.10 2.44
N PRO A 18 9.79 -0.24 2.59
CA PRO A 18 10.51 0.07 3.82
C PRO A 18 10.53 1.58 4.13
N PHE A 19 10.25 1.93 5.38
CA PHE A 19 10.23 3.29 5.88
C PHE A 19 11.05 3.41 7.17
N SER A 20 11.74 4.54 7.36
CA SER A 20 12.63 4.76 8.51
C SER A 20 11.90 4.99 9.83
N ASP A 21 10.68 5.53 9.77
CA ASP A 21 9.89 5.92 10.94
C ASP A 21 8.51 5.23 10.96
N PRO A 22 8.45 3.89 10.97
CA PRO A 22 7.22 3.14 10.77
C PRO A 22 6.37 3.07 12.06
N LEU A 23 5.70 4.18 12.41
CA LEU A 23 4.96 4.34 13.66
C LEU A 23 3.73 3.41 13.81
N ALA A 24 3.15 2.95 12.71
CA ALA A 24 1.97 2.08 12.71
C ALA A 24 2.32 0.58 12.74
N ASP A 25 3.60 0.24 12.56
CA ASP A 25 4.07 -1.14 12.46
C ASP A 25 4.43 -1.74 13.81
N GLY A 26 4.14 -3.02 13.99
CA GLY A 26 4.69 -3.81 15.09
C GLY A 26 6.15 -4.18 14.88
N LEU A 27 6.82 -4.60 15.95
CA LEU A 27 8.26 -4.90 15.97
C LEU A 27 8.74 -5.80 14.80
N VAL A 28 7.95 -6.80 14.42
CA VAL A 28 8.31 -7.70 13.31
C VAL A 28 8.44 -6.95 11.99
N ASN A 29 7.48 -6.07 11.69
CA ASN A 29 7.48 -5.24 10.48
C ASN A 29 8.57 -4.18 10.54
N GLN A 30 8.77 -3.54 11.70
CA GLN A 30 9.86 -2.57 11.89
C GLN A 30 11.23 -3.21 11.60
N LEU A 31 11.49 -4.41 12.14
CA LEU A 31 12.74 -5.13 11.88
C LEU A 31 12.87 -5.57 10.42
N ALA A 32 11.77 -5.91 9.74
CA ALA A 32 11.77 -6.23 8.32
C ALA A 32 12.09 -5.00 7.46
N ALA A 33 11.46 -3.86 7.75
CA ALA A 33 11.76 -2.59 7.11
C ALA A 33 13.23 -2.20 7.31
N GLN A 34 13.77 -2.33 8.53
CA GLN A 34 15.18 -2.05 8.81
C GLN A 34 16.11 -2.92 7.96
N ARG A 35 15.87 -4.23 7.87
CA ARG A 35 16.67 -5.13 7.00
C ARG A 35 16.59 -4.71 5.53
N GLY A 36 15.41 -4.26 5.07
CA GLY A 36 15.23 -3.75 3.71
C GLY A 36 16.03 -2.48 3.45
N LEU A 37 16.01 -1.54 4.40
CA LEU A 37 16.77 -0.29 4.34
C LEU A 37 18.29 -0.55 4.37
N ASP A 38 18.77 -1.41 5.25
CA ASP A 38 20.19 -1.78 5.37
C ASP A 38 20.70 -2.46 4.09
N ALA A 39 19.82 -3.17 3.36
CA ALA A 39 20.11 -3.77 2.06
C ALA A 39 20.04 -2.77 0.88
N GLY A 40 19.72 -1.49 1.14
CA GLY A 40 19.64 -0.44 0.12
C GLY A 40 18.33 -0.38 -0.65
N THR A 41 17.24 -0.92 -0.11
CA THR A 41 15.92 -0.84 -0.75
C THR A 41 15.44 0.61 -0.82
N THR A 42 14.94 1.02 -1.98
CA THR A 42 14.35 2.34 -2.19
C THR A 42 12.92 2.20 -2.72
N PRO A 43 12.04 3.21 -2.58
CA PRO A 43 10.71 3.17 -3.17
C PRO A 43 10.73 2.92 -4.68
N GLY A 44 11.68 3.53 -5.40
CA GLY A 44 11.89 3.26 -6.83
C GLY A 44 12.28 1.81 -7.11
N GLY A 45 13.19 1.23 -6.33
CA GLY A 45 13.57 -0.18 -6.44
C GLY A 45 12.43 -1.15 -6.14
N VAL A 46 11.49 -0.77 -5.27
CA VAL A 46 10.25 -1.54 -5.05
C VAL A 46 9.38 -1.51 -6.30
N LEU A 47 9.18 -0.35 -6.93
CA LEU A 47 8.43 -0.25 -8.19
C LEU A 47 9.10 -1.04 -9.33
N GLU A 48 10.42 -0.98 -9.45
CA GLU A 48 11.18 -1.82 -10.39
C GLU A 48 10.97 -3.32 -10.12
N THR A 49 10.90 -3.71 -8.84
CA THR A 49 10.61 -5.09 -8.45
C THR A 49 9.20 -5.51 -8.89
N VAL A 50 8.19 -4.63 -8.74
CA VAL A 50 6.82 -4.88 -9.22
C VAL A 50 6.82 -5.04 -10.74
N ALA A 51 7.47 -4.15 -11.48
CA ALA A 51 7.56 -4.23 -12.95
C ALA A 51 8.17 -5.56 -13.40
N ARG A 52 9.22 -6.03 -12.72
CA ARG A 52 9.84 -7.34 -13.00
C ARG A 52 8.93 -8.52 -12.65
N ILE A 53 8.10 -8.42 -11.62
CA ILE A 53 7.10 -9.45 -11.32
C ILE A 53 6.07 -9.52 -12.45
N ARG A 54 5.63 -8.36 -12.96
CA ARG A 54 4.65 -8.24 -14.06
C ARG A 54 5.10 -8.87 -15.38
N GLU A 55 6.41 -9.05 -15.59
CA GLU A 55 6.95 -9.78 -16.74
C GLU A 55 6.50 -11.26 -16.76
N THR A 56 6.23 -11.86 -15.59
CA THR A 56 5.92 -13.30 -15.46
C THR A 56 4.59 -13.59 -14.78
N SER A 57 4.09 -12.69 -13.91
CA SER A 57 2.93 -12.92 -13.06
C SER A 57 1.95 -11.75 -13.08
N GLN A 58 0.66 -12.07 -13.04
CA GLN A 58 -0.44 -11.12 -12.93
C GLN A 58 -1.11 -11.16 -11.55
N ILE A 59 -0.45 -11.75 -10.55
CA ILE A 59 -0.94 -11.70 -9.16
C ILE A 59 -1.22 -10.25 -8.76
N PRO A 60 -2.40 -9.88 -8.27
CA PRO A 60 -2.67 -8.52 -7.79
C PRO A 60 -1.66 -8.08 -6.73
N ILE A 61 -1.08 -6.89 -6.89
CA ILE A 61 -0.08 -6.33 -5.97
C ILE A 61 -0.61 -5.05 -5.33
N VAL A 62 -0.66 -5.05 -4.01
CA VAL A 62 -0.97 -3.87 -3.19
C VAL A 62 0.31 -3.42 -2.48
N LEU A 63 0.70 -2.16 -2.63
CA LEU A 63 1.78 -1.63 -1.80
C LEU A 63 1.26 -1.19 -0.45
N TYR A 64 1.94 -1.65 0.60
CA TYR A 64 1.78 -1.20 1.97
C TYR A 64 2.81 -0.10 2.25
N VAL A 65 2.37 1.14 2.49
CA VAL A 65 3.25 2.32 2.42
C VAL A 65 2.82 3.45 3.36
N TYR A 66 3.79 4.26 3.81
CA TYR A 66 3.53 5.50 4.55
C TYR A 66 3.42 6.69 3.60
N PHE A 67 2.50 7.62 3.88
CA PHE A 67 2.18 8.77 3.03
C PHE A 67 3.40 9.66 2.77
N ASN A 68 4.28 9.80 3.75
CA ASN A 68 5.50 10.60 3.61
C ASN A 68 6.37 10.17 2.41
N ILE A 69 6.39 8.88 2.04
CA ILE A 69 7.13 8.39 0.87
C ILE A 69 6.54 8.96 -0.43
N LEU A 70 5.21 8.94 -0.55
CA LEU A 70 4.48 9.50 -1.69
C LEU A 70 4.68 11.02 -1.74
N HIS A 71 4.52 11.68 -0.60
CA HIS A 71 4.63 13.13 -0.48
C HIS A 71 6.02 13.65 -0.83
N LYS A 72 7.10 13.01 -0.36
CA LYS A 72 8.48 13.42 -0.67
C LYS A 72 8.81 13.34 -2.15
N ARG A 73 8.26 12.35 -2.86
CA ARG A 73 8.43 12.22 -4.30
C ARG A 73 7.56 13.20 -5.08
N GLY A 74 6.39 13.50 -4.54
CA GLY A 74 5.31 14.18 -5.25
C GLY A 74 4.20 13.18 -5.51
N LEU A 75 3.02 13.45 -4.97
CA LEU A 75 1.91 12.50 -4.94
C LEU A 75 1.51 12.01 -6.34
N ALA A 76 1.33 12.93 -7.29
CA ALA A 76 0.96 12.60 -8.66
C ALA A 76 2.05 11.82 -9.40
N GLU A 77 3.32 12.17 -9.17
CA GLU A 77 4.46 11.45 -9.76
C GLU A 77 4.53 10.02 -9.24
N PHE A 78 4.43 9.83 -7.91
CA PHE A 78 4.46 8.50 -7.33
C PHE A 78 3.31 7.62 -7.84
N VAL A 79 2.08 8.16 -7.88
CA VAL A 79 0.91 7.41 -8.36
C VAL A 79 1.07 7.03 -9.84
N SER A 80 1.55 7.95 -10.68
CA SER A 80 1.85 7.67 -12.09
C SER A 80 2.88 6.55 -12.24
N ASP A 81 3.97 6.61 -11.48
CA ASP A 81 5.04 5.60 -11.54
C ASP A 81 4.59 4.24 -11.00
N ALA A 82 3.76 4.24 -9.96
CA ALA A 82 3.18 3.01 -9.42
C ALA A 82 2.26 2.33 -10.44
N ALA A 83 1.41 3.09 -11.14
CA ALA A 83 0.58 2.56 -12.22
C ALA A 83 1.45 2.03 -13.37
N ALA A 84 2.47 2.76 -13.78
CA ALA A 84 3.39 2.35 -14.84
C ALA A 84 4.15 1.06 -14.49
N ALA A 85 4.50 0.86 -13.21
CA ALA A 85 5.12 -0.37 -12.72
C ALA A 85 4.14 -1.56 -12.64
N GLY A 86 2.83 -1.31 -12.67
CA GLY A 86 1.78 -2.32 -12.59
C GLY A 86 1.30 -2.63 -11.16
N VAL A 87 1.35 -1.64 -10.26
CA VAL A 87 0.72 -1.73 -8.93
C VAL A 87 -0.81 -1.62 -9.07
N ASP A 88 -1.56 -2.49 -8.39
CA ASP A 88 -3.03 -2.53 -8.47
C ASP A 88 -3.71 -1.78 -7.33
N GLY A 89 -3.03 -1.64 -6.18
CA GLY A 89 -3.57 -0.96 -5.03
C GLY A 89 -2.50 -0.32 -4.16
N LEU A 90 -2.88 0.73 -3.43
CA LEU A 90 -2.05 1.32 -2.37
C LEU A 90 -2.85 1.34 -1.06
N LEU A 91 -2.27 0.77 -0.02
CA LEU A 91 -2.69 0.90 1.36
C LEU A 91 -1.77 1.89 2.05
N VAL A 92 -2.25 3.12 2.21
CA VAL A 92 -1.53 4.21 2.90
C VAL A 92 -1.94 4.24 4.37
N LEU A 93 -1.01 3.95 5.26
CA LEU A 93 -1.30 3.60 6.66
C LEU A 93 -1.70 4.78 7.54
N ASP A 94 -1.19 5.95 7.18
CA ASP A 94 -1.24 7.18 7.96
C ASP A 94 -2.00 8.30 7.23
N LEU A 95 -2.77 7.97 6.18
CA LEU A 95 -3.62 8.92 5.48
C LEU A 95 -5.10 8.74 5.87
N PRO A 96 -5.67 9.60 6.72
CA PRO A 96 -7.07 9.51 7.11
C PRO A 96 -8.02 9.87 5.95
N PRO A 97 -9.26 9.34 5.95
CA PRO A 97 -10.23 9.59 4.87
C PRO A 97 -10.65 11.07 4.75
N GLU A 98 -10.44 11.88 5.79
CA GLU A 98 -10.70 13.32 5.76
C GLU A 98 -9.67 14.10 4.92
N GLU A 99 -8.48 13.54 4.71
CA GLU A 99 -7.36 14.18 4.00
C GLU A 99 -7.06 13.51 2.65
N SER A 100 -7.80 12.45 2.29
CA SER A 100 -7.50 11.56 1.16
C SER A 100 -8.08 11.99 -0.19
N GLU A 101 -8.90 13.04 -0.28
CA GLU A 101 -9.67 13.35 -1.50
C GLU A 101 -8.79 13.54 -2.75
N ASN A 102 -7.71 14.34 -2.64
CA ASN A 102 -6.78 14.55 -3.75
C ASN A 102 -6.04 13.25 -4.13
N TYR A 103 -5.66 12.44 -3.13
CA TYR A 103 -5.03 11.15 -3.34
C TYR A 103 -5.97 10.17 -4.06
N GLU A 104 -7.21 10.04 -3.60
CA GLU A 104 -8.23 9.17 -4.19
C GLU A 104 -8.52 9.55 -5.65
N SER A 105 -8.56 10.86 -5.97
CA SER A 105 -8.73 11.33 -7.35
C SER A 105 -7.57 10.88 -8.25
N LEU A 106 -6.32 11.08 -7.81
CA LEU A 106 -5.14 10.68 -8.58
C LEU A 106 -5.09 9.16 -8.78
N MET A 107 -5.44 8.40 -7.74
CA MET A 107 -5.50 6.94 -7.80
C MET A 107 -6.55 6.47 -8.82
N ALA A 108 -7.73 7.09 -8.82
CA ALA A 108 -8.79 6.77 -9.76
C ALA A 108 -8.38 7.06 -11.21
N ASP A 109 -7.74 8.21 -11.47
CA ASP A 109 -7.25 8.59 -12.80
C ASP A 109 -6.16 7.63 -13.31
N ALA A 110 -5.35 7.10 -12.40
CA ALA A 110 -4.28 6.15 -12.70
C ALA A 110 -4.75 4.67 -12.73
N GLY A 111 -6.01 4.39 -12.40
CA GLY A 111 -6.56 3.03 -12.36
C GLY A 111 -6.07 2.18 -11.19
N ILE A 112 -5.55 2.78 -10.12
CA ILE A 112 -5.08 2.09 -8.91
C ILE A 112 -6.16 2.16 -7.82
N CYS A 113 -6.36 1.08 -7.08
CA CYS A 113 -7.31 1.05 -5.96
C CYS A 113 -6.72 1.70 -4.68
N PRO A 114 -7.34 2.76 -4.13
CA PRO A 114 -7.05 3.19 -2.76
C PRO A 114 -7.67 2.19 -1.78
N ILE A 115 -6.81 1.39 -1.13
CA ILE A 115 -7.23 0.44 -0.10
C ILE A 115 -7.41 1.21 1.21
N LEU A 116 -8.63 1.19 1.74
CA LEU A 116 -8.99 1.94 2.95
C LEU A 116 -9.15 1.02 4.15
N LEU A 117 -8.87 1.58 5.34
CA LEU A 117 -8.78 0.84 6.58
C LEU A 117 -9.96 1.15 7.50
N VAL A 118 -10.48 0.11 8.17
CA VAL A 118 -11.34 0.23 9.35
C VAL A 118 -10.77 -0.59 10.51
N ALA A 119 -11.08 -0.18 11.73
CA ALA A 119 -10.66 -0.81 12.98
C ALA A 119 -11.88 -0.99 13.91
N PRO A 120 -11.80 -1.83 14.97
CA PRO A 120 -12.86 -1.99 15.96
C PRO A 120 -13.33 -0.69 16.59
N THR A 121 -12.42 0.30 16.70
CA THR A 121 -12.65 1.62 17.28
C THR A 121 -13.14 2.65 16.27
N THR A 122 -13.23 2.32 14.98
CA THR A 122 -13.71 3.27 13.95
C THR A 122 -15.19 3.59 14.18
N PRO A 123 -15.56 4.87 14.36
CA PRO A 123 -16.95 5.28 14.54
C PRO A 123 -17.85 4.85 13.36
N PRO A 124 -19.12 4.47 13.58
CA PRO A 124 -20.01 3.96 12.53
C PRO A 124 -20.21 4.89 11.33
N ASP A 125 -20.25 6.20 11.57
CA ASP A 125 -20.33 7.23 10.52
C ASP A 125 -19.06 7.26 9.65
N ARG A 126 -17.88 7.13 10.28
CA ARG A 126 -16.61 7.00 9.56
C ARG A 126 -16.50 5.67 8.81
N VAL A 127 -17.02 4.56 9.35
CA VAL A 127 -17.12 3.28 8.62
C VAL A 127 -17.99 3.45 7.37
N ALA A 128 -19.15 4.09 7.48
CA ALA A 128 -20.03 4.34 6.34
C ALA A 128 -19.35 5.20 5.26
N LEU A 129 -18.58 6.22 5.67
CA LEU A 129 -17.77 7.03 4.76
C LEU A 129 -16.73 6.18 4.03
N ILE A 130 -15.95 5.39 4.76
CA ILE A 130 -14.88 4.55 4.21
C ILE A 130 -15.43 3.50 3.25
N VAL A 131 -16.49 2.77 3.64
CA VAL A 131 -17.10 1.72 2.80
C VAL A 131 -17.67 2.31 1.51
N LYS A 132 -18.23 3.53 1.55
CA LYS A 132 -18.74 4.20 0.35
C LYS A 132 -17.62 4.57 -0.65
N ARG A 133 -16.44 4.91 -0.15
CA ARG A 133 -15.29 5.36 -0.95
C ARG A 133 -14.36 4.21 -1.37
N GLY A 134 -14.29 3.16 -0.57
CA GLY A 134 -13.34 2.05 -0.73
C GLY A 134 -13.41 1.39 -2.11
N LYS A 135 -12.24 1.01 -2.61
CA LYS A 135 -12.04 0.28 -3.88
C LYS A 135 -11.17 -0.94 -3.61
N GLY A 136 -11.27 -1.97 -4.46
CA GLY A 136 -10.62 -3.25 -4.22
C GLY A 136 -11.27 -3.96 -3.03
N PHE A 137 -10.78 -3.69 -1.81
CA PHE A 137 -11.29 -4.23 -0.56
C PHE A 137 -11.15 -3.23 0.60
N ILE A 138 -11.78 -3.55 1.72
CA ILE A 138 -11.62 -2.80 2.98
C ILE A 138 -10.68 -3.59 3.90
N TYR A 139 -9.60 -2.96 4.35
CA TYR A 139 -8.65 -3.56 5.28
C TYR A 139 -9.18 -3.42 6.70
N TYR A 140 -9.57 -4.53 7.34
CA TYR A 140 -9.99 -4.51 8.73
C TYR A 140 -8.83 -4.89 9.66
N VAL A 141 -8.32 -3.93 10.44
CA VAL A 141 -7.30 -4.21 11.44
C VAL A 141 -7.95 -4.82 12.67
N SER A 142 -7.57 -6.05 13.03
CA SER A 142 -8.30 -6.86 14.02
C SER A 142 -8.00 -6.55 15.49
N ARG A 143 -6.98 -5.73 15.80
CA ARG A 143 -6.59 -5.39 17.18
C ARG A 143 -6.34 -3.90 17.33
N GLU A 144 -6.60 -3.39 18.53
CA GLU A 144 -6.17 -2.05 18.94
C GLU A 144 -4.65 -2.06 19.17
N GLY A 145 -3.90 -1.46 18.24
CA GLY A 145 -2.45 -1.32 18.35
C GLY A 145 -1.65 -2.59 18.06
N VAL A 146 -0.35 -2.37 17.83
CA VAL A 146 0.67 -3.41 17.62
C VAL A 146 1.70 -3.37 18.75
#